data_AF-Q9ZA72-F1
#
_entry.id   AF-Q9ZA72-F1
#
_cell.length_a   1.000
_cell.length_b   1.000
_cell.length_c   1.000
_cell.angle_alpha   90.00
_cell.angle_beta   90.00
_cell.angle_gamma   90.00
#
_symmetry.space_group_name_H-M   'P 1'
#
loop_
_entity.id
_entity.type
_entity.pdbx_description
1 polymer ?
#
loop_
_entity_poly.entity_id
_entity_poly.type
_entity_poly.pdbx_seq_one_letter_code
_entity_poly.pdbx_strand_id
1 'polypeptide(L)'
;MPRRQILSSEEKERLLVVPDDDVLLTRMCFLSEHDLALINKHRRPANRLGFAVLLCYLRGPGFPPDKNISPHDGVVSRLAAHLKLQPDLWAEYASREVTRWEHLAELYRYLELSPFNRALQKACIRHLYPKQNGLAKALREIGRIERSLFMLDWFRDPSLRRRVQAGLNKGEARNALARAVFMHRLGEIRDRGLENQSYRASGLTLLTAAISLWNTVYIERAIDSLKRKGIPFNDQLISHLSPLGWEHINLSGDYVWRTNLKLGQGKYRSLRSVDSSLYKKQA
;
A
#
# COMPACT_ATOMS: atom_id res chain seq x y z
N MET A 1 -15.46 -15.60 -19.28
CA MET A 1 -15.04 -14.52 -18.35
C MET A 1 -13.52 -14.50 -18.28
N PRO A 2 -12.84 -13.38 -18.56
CA PRO A 2 -11.39 -13.30 -18.50
C PRO A 2 -10.93 -13.51 -17.04
N ARG A 3 -9.93 -14.38 -16.84
CA ARG A 3 -9.32 -14.59 -15.52
C ARG A 3 -8.63 -13.29 -15.11
N ARG A 4 -9.18 -12.60 -14.12
CA ARG A 4 -8.58 -11.39 -13.53
C ARG A 4 -7.17 -11.76 -13.07
N GLN A 5 -6.15 -11.21 -13.73
CA GLN A 5 -4.78 -11.40 -13.30
C GLN A 5 -4.61 -10.68 -11.96
N ILE A 6 -4.15 -11.42 -10.95
CA ILE A 6 -4.01 -10.91 -9.57
C ILE A 6 -2.78 -10.00 -9.45
N LEU A 7 -1.74 -10.30 -10.25
CA LEU A 7 -0.52 -9.52 -10.34
C LEU A 7 -0.45 -8.86 -11.73
N SER A 8 -0.09 -7.59 -11.75
CA SER A 8 0.37 -6.87 -12.93
C SER A 8 1.62 -7.51 -13.53
N SER A 9 1.96 -7.16 -14.78
CA SER A 9 3.18 -7.65 -15.43
C SER A 9 4.43 -7.22 -14.65
N GLU A 10 4.47 -5.98 -14.17
CA GLU A 10 5.58 -5.43 -13.39
C GLU A 10 5.76 -6.16 -12.05
N GLU A 11 4.68 -6.47 -11.33
CA GLU A 11 4.77 -7.23 -10.08
C GLU A 11 5.28 -8.66 -10.29
N LYS A 12 4.92 -9.29 -11.42
CA LYS A 12 5.46 -10.62 -11.76
C LYS A 12 6.93 -10.58 -12.09
N GLU A 13 7.36 -9.55 -12.82
CA GLU A 13 8.78 -9.35 -13.13
C GLU A 13 9.58 -9.15 -11.85
N ARG A 14 9.09 -8.32 -10.91
CA ARG A 14 9.75 -8.10 -9.60
C ARG A 14 9.92 -9.39 -8.77
N LEU A 15 9.01 -10.36 -8.87
CA LEU A 15 9.15 -11.65 -8.16
C LEU A 15 10.29 -12.52 -8.70
N LEU A 16 10.74 -12.26 -9.93
CA LEU A 16 11.79 -13.02 -10.60
C LEU A 16 13.15 -12.29 -10.62
N VAL A 17 13.22 -11.08 -10.08
CA VAL A 17 14.43 -10.26 -10.07
C VAL A 17 15.35 -10.68 -8.92
N VAL A 18 16.61 -10.90 -9.25
CA VAL A 18 17.68 -11.06 -8.26
C VAL A 18 17.97 -9.68 -7.65
N PRO A 19 18.08 -9.54 -6.31
CA PRO A 19 18.36 -8.24 -5.70
C PRO A 19 19.68 -7.65 -6.20
N ASP A 20 19.69 -6.36 -6.54
CA ASP A 20 20.93 -5.62 -6.90
C ASP A 20 21.73 -5.15 -5.67
N ASP A 21 21.14 -5.21 -4.47
CA ASP A 21 21.78 -4.76 -3.24
C ASP A 21 22.97 -5.65 -2.85
N ASP A 22 24.12 -5.04 -2.66
CA ASP A 22 25.39 -5.72 -2.38
C ASP A 22 25.35 -6.59 -1.12
N VAL A 23 24.61 -6.15 -0.09
CA VAL A 23 24.47 -6.90 1.15
C VAL A 23 23.64 -8.17 0.92
N LEU A 24 22.52 -8.04 0.19
CA LEU A 24 21.66 -9.18 -0.16
C LEU A 24 22.38 -10.16 -1.08
N LEU A 25 23.13 -9.66 -2.07
CA LEU A 25 23.93 -10.50 -2.96
C LEU A 25 25.03 -11.25 -2.20
N THR A 26 25.69 -10.61 -1.23
CA THR A 26 26.71 -11.26 -0.38
C THR A 26 26.09 -12.38 0.44
N ARG A 27 24.92 -12.15 1.03
CA ARG A 27 24.20 -13.19 1.80
C ARG A 27 23.73 -14.33 0.90
N MET A 28 23.26 -14.03 -0.30
CA MET A 28 22.78 -15.03 -1.26
C MET A 28 23.93 -15.87 -1.85
N CYS A 29 25.10 -15.26 -2.06
CA CYS A 29 26.30 -15.91 -2.59
C CYS A 29 27.18 -16.55 -1.50
N PHE A 30 26.70 -16.60 -0.25
CA PHE A 30 27.44 -17.24 0.84
C PHE A 30 27.49 -18.76 0.65
N LEU A 31 28.70 -19.32 0.70
CA LEU A 31 28.97 -20.75 0.60
C LEU A 31 29.59 -21.25 1.90
N SER A 32 28.95 -22.25 2.51
CA SER A 32 29.50 -22.96 3.67
C SER A 32 30.61 -23.94 3.26
N GLU A 33 31.35 -24.46 4.23
CA GLU A 33 32.37 -25.49 3.95
C GLU A 33 31.79 -26.74 3.29
N HIS A 34 30.55 -27.11 3.65
CA HIS A 34 29.82 -28.23 3.03
C HIS A 34 29.50 -27.95 1.56
N ASP A 35 29.11 -26.71 1.25
CA ASP A 35 28.83 -26.28 -0.12
C ASP A 35 30.10 -26.30 -0.97
N LEU A 36 31.21 -25.79 -0.42
CA LEU A 36 32.50 -25.82 -1.08
C LEU A 36 32.98 -27.25 -1.32
N ALA A 37 32.80 -28.15 -0.35
CA ALA A 37 33.12 -29.56 -0.51
C ALA A 37 32.28 -30.21 -1.62
N LEU A 38 31.00 -29.88 -1.72
CA LEU A 38 30.10 -30.36 -2.77
C LEU A 38 30.53 -29.82 -4.15
N ILE A 39 30.75 -28.51 -4.26
CA ILE A 39 31.21 -27.85 -5.49
C ILE A 39 32.54 -28.45 -5.95
N ASN A 40 33.49 -28.68 -5.05
CA ASN A 40 34.83 -29.18 -5.38
C ASN A 40 34.86 -30.65 -5.85
N LYS A 41 33.76 -31.40 -5.75
CA LYS A 41 33.66 -32.74 -6.37
C LYS A 41 33.71 -32.67 -7.90
N HIS A 42 33.33 -31.54 -8.49
CA HIS A 42 33.32 -31.38 -9.94
C HIS A 42 34.69 -30.96 -10.47
N ARG A 43 35.27 -31.78 -11.35
CA ARG A 43 36.66 -31.59 -11.84
C ARG A 43 36.84 -30.36 -12.75
N ARG A 44 35.84 -30.01 -13.55
CA ARG A 44 35.94 -28.92 -14.55
C ARG A 44 35.67 -27.55 -13.90
N PRO A 45 36.48 -26.51 -14.16
CA PRO A 45 36.21 -25.14 -13.73
C PRO A 45 34.78 -24.65 -14.04
N ALA A 46 34.31 -24.85 -15.28
CA ALA A 46 32.96 -24.48 -15.69
C ALA A 46 31.86 -25.20 -14.90
N ASN A 47 32.06 -26.48 -14.58
CA ASN A 47 31.10 -27.25 -13.77
C ASN A 47 31.03 -26.73 -12.33
N ARG A 48 32.17 -26.35 -11.74
CA ARG A 48 32.22 -25.79 -10.38
C ARG A 48 31.50 -24.44 -10.30
N LEU A 49 31.79 -23.55 -11.24
CA LEU A 49 31.10 -22.26 -11.30
C LEU A 49 29.60 -22.44 -11.56
N GLY A 50 29.24 -23.24 -12.57
CA GLY A 50 27.85 -23.52 -12.91
C GLY A 50 27.05 -24.13 -11.76
N PHE A 51 27.62 -25.10 -11.06
CA PHE A 51 27.00 -25.71 -9.88
C PHE A 51 26.79 -24.70 -8.75
N ALA A 52 27.80 -23.85 -8.47
CA ALA A 52 27.69 -22.81 -7.45
C ALA A 52 26.61 -21.77 -7.79
N VAL A 53 26.52 -21.36 -9.06
CA VAL A 53 25.46 -20.45 -9.52
C VAL A 53 24.08 -21.08 -9.31
N LEU A 54 23.88 -22.34 -9.73
CA LEU A 54 22.61 -23.02 -9.53
C LEU A 54 22.24 -23.14 -8.04
N LEU A 55 23.21 -23.45 -7.18
CA LEU A 55 23.03 -23.54 -5.73
C LEU A 55 22.52 -22.21 -5.15
N CYS A 56 23.15 -21.09 -5.49
CA CYS A 56 22.76 -19.77 -5.02
C CYS A 56 21.37 -19.36 -5.53
N TYR A 57 21.06 -19.68 -6.79
CA TYR A 57 19.74 -19.39 -7.37
C TYR A 57 18.61 -20.20 -6.74
N LEU A 58 18.85 -21.47 -6.40
CA LEU A 58 17.88 -22.30 -5.70
C LEU A 58 17.68 -21.86 -4.24
N ARG A 59 18.73 -21.32 -3.58
CA ARG A 59 18.63 -20.81 -2.20
C ARG A 59 18.01 -19.42 -2.09
N GLY A 60 18.28 -18.54 -3.05
CA GLY A 60 17.76 -17.18 -3.07
C GLY A 60 16.39 -17.12 -3.75
N PRO A 61 16.32 -16.87 -5.06
CA PRO A 61 15.05 -16.78 -5.80
C PRO A 61 14.19 -18.06 -5.79
N GLY A 62 14.80 -19.23 -5.57
CA GLY A 62 14.07 -20.52 -5.54
C GLY A 62 13.83 -21.14 -6.92
N PHE A 63 14.45 -20.59 -7.97
CA PHE A 63 14.38 -21.13 -9.32
C PHE A 63 15.75 -21.02 -10.03
N PRO A 64 16.12 -21.99 -10.88
CA PRO A 64 17.36 -21.90 -11.62
C PRO A 64 17.28 -20.84 -12.75
N PRO A 65 18.39 -20.17 -13.09
CA PRO A 65 18.44 -19.23 -14.21
C PRO A 65 18.17 -19.96 -15.53
N ASP A 66 17.57 -19.31 -16.52
CA ASP A 66 17.36 -19.91 -17.85
C ASP A 66 18.70 -20.31 -18.50
N LYS A 67 18.70 -21.34 -19.35
CA LYS A 67 19.89 -21.71 -20.14
C LYS A 67 20.25 -20.67 -21.19
N ASN A 68 19.26 -19.95 -21.70
CA ASN A 68 19.44 -18.98 -22.78
C ASN A 68 19.74 -17.56 -22.28
N ILE A 69 19.64 -17.33 -20.96
CA ILE A 69 19.81 -16.03 -20.34
C ILE A 69 20.99 -16.11 -19.38
N SER A 70 21.94 -15.18 -19.50
CA SER A 70 23.04 -15.11 -18.54
C SER A 70 22.49 -14.82 -17.14
N PRO A 71 22.94 -15.53 -16.09
CA PRO A 71 22.65 -15.19 -14.71
C PRO A 71 23.11 -13.78 -14.39
N HIS A 72 22.62 -13.26 -13.27
CA HIS A 72 22.94 -11.94 -12.77
C HIS A 72 24.45 -11.76 -12.59
N ASP A 73 25.04 -10.75 -13.23
CA ASP A 73 26.49 -10.54 -13.27
C ASP A 73 27.11 -10.41 -11.87
N GLY A 74 26.39 -9.77 -10.95
CA GLY A 74 26.81 -9.63 -9.56
C GLY A 74 26.90 -10.96 -8.79
N VAL A 75 26.16 -11.98 -9.22
CA VAL A 75 26.22 -13.34 -8.64
C VAL A 75 27.41 -14.10 -9.22
N VAL A 76 27.53 -14.10 -10.55
CA VAL A 76 28.60 -14.80 -11.26
C VAL A 76 29.97 -14.26 -10.84
N SER A 77 30.12 -12.93 -10.79
CA SER A 77 31.38 -12.28 -10.43
C SER A 77 31.81 -12.60 -9.01
N ARG A 78 30.88 -12.59 -8.05
CA ARG A 78 31.17 -12.92 -6.64
C ARG A 78 31.57 -14.38 -6.46
N LEU A 79 30.83 -15.30 -7.08
CA LEU A 79 31.13 -16.73 -7.00
C LEU A 79 32.44 -17.07 -7.71
N ALA A 80 32.71 -16.46 -8.87
CA ALA A 80 33.97 -16.60 -9.58
C ALA A 80 35.15 -16.11 -8.72
N ALA A 81 35.03 -14.93 -8.10
CA ALA A 81 36.05 -14.40 -7.19
C ALA A 81 36.26 -15.32 -5.97
N HIS A 82 35.18 -15.79 -5.34
CA HIS A 82 35.23 -16.67 -4.17
C HIS A 82 35.88 -18.03 -4.48
N LEU A 83 35.58 -18.60 -5.66
CA LEU A 83 36.11 -19.89 -6.11
C LEU A 83 37.46 -19.77 -6.83
N LYS A 84 37.98 -18.55 -7.05
CA LYS A 84 39.19 -18.26 -7.84
C LYS A 84 39.09 -18.79 -9.28
N LEU A 85 37.95 -18.54 -9.93
CA LEU A 85 37.62 -18.95 -11.30
C LEU A 85 37.35 -17.73 -12.20
N GLN A 86 37.29 -17.95 -13.52
CA GLN A 86 36.92 -16.92 -14.48
C GLN A 86 35.38 -16.83 -14.63
N PRO A 87 34.77 -15.62 -14.68
CA PRO A 87 33.31 -15.45 -14.79
C PRO A 87 32.70 -15.93 -16.11
N ASP A 88 33.48 -15.95 -17.20
CA ASP A 88 33.07 -16.30 -18.57
C ASP A 88 32.75 -17.80 -18.75
N LEU A 89 33.13 -18.64 -17.79
CA LEU A 89 32.91 -20.08 -17.81
C LEU A 89 31.43 -20.50 -17.77
N TRP A 90 30.51 -19.57 -17.46
CA TRP A 90 29.07 -19.86 -17.50
C TRP A 90 28.60 -20.29 -18.88
N ALA A 91 29.09 -19.66 -19.95
CA ALA A 91 28.63 -19.98 -21.31
C ALA A 91 29.01 -21.41 -21.70
N GLU A 92 30.21 -21.86 -21.31
CA GLU A 92 30.66 -23.24 -21.49
C GLU A 92 29.75 -24.21 -20.71
N TYR A 93 29.43 -23.89 -19.45
CA TYR A 93 28.56 -24.71 -18.61
C TYR A 93 27.14 -24.83 -19.18
N ALA A 94 26.54 -23.71 -19.57
CA ALA A 94 25.17 -23.64 -20.06
C ALA A 94 24.94 -24.42 -21.36
N SER A 95 26.00 -24.60 -22.17
CA SER A 95 25.93 -25.38 -23.42
C SER A 95 25.64 -26.87 -23.21
N ARG A 96 25.90 -27.43 -22.01
CA ARG A 96 25.78 -28.86 -21.71
C ARG A 96 24.52 -29.16 -20.89
N GLU A 97 23.41 -29.29 -21.60
CA GLU A 97 22.09 -29.48 -20.97
C GLU A 97 22.04 -30.71 -20.04
N VAL A 98 22.60 -31.85 -20.45
CA VAL A 98 22.61 -33.08 -19.63
C VAL A 98 23.31 -32.87 -18.29
N THR A 99 24.49 -32.26 -18.29
CA THR A 99 25.26 -31.95 -17.07
C THR A 99 24.49 -31.00 -16.15
N ARG A 100 23.77 -30.03 -16.72
CA ARG A 100 22.93 -29.10 -15.94
C ARG A 100 21.78 -29.82 -15.23
N TRP A 101 21.13 -30.78 -15.89
CA TRP A 101 20.07 -31.60 -15.27
C TRP A 101 20.59 -32.49 -14.14
N GLU A 102 21.74 -33.12 -14.33
CA GLU A 102 22.40 -33.94 -13.29
C GLU A 102 22.73 -33.10 -12.05
N HIS A 103 23.32 -31.91 -12.26
CA HIS A 103 23.64 -30.98 -11.18
C HIS A 103 22.38 -30.49 -10.45
N LEU A 104 21.31 -30.16 -11.17
CA LEU A 104 20.03 -29.80 -10.56
C LEU A 104 19.50 -30.95 -9.70
N ALA A 105 19.50 -32.19 -10.19
CA ALA A 105 19.03 -33.35 -9.43
C ALA A 105 19.87 -33.60 -8.16
N GLU A 106 21.17 -33.34 -8.22
CA GLU A 106 22.06 -33.36 -7.04
C GLU A 106 21.69 -32.25 -6.04
N LEU A 107 21.48 -31.03 -6.53
CA LEU A 107 21.11 -29.88 -5.71
C LEU A 107 19.72 -30.03 -5.05
N TYR A 108 18.73 -30.57 -5.76
CA TYR A 108 17.41 -30.86 -5.18
C TYR A 108 17.52 -31.83 -4.00
N ARG A 109 18.37 -32.87 -4.12
CA ARG A 109 18.62 -33.80 -3.01
C ARG A 109 19.37 -33.14 -1.85
N TYR A 110 20.41 -32.36 -2.16
CA TYR A 110 21.22 -31.70 -1.15
C TYR A 110 20.44 -30.64 -0.34
N LEU A 111 19.57 -29.89 -1.01
CA LEU A 111 18.75 -28.85 -0.38
C LEU A 111 17.40 -29.39 0.16
N GLU A 112 17.16 -30.70 0.04
CA GLU A 112 15.87 -31.34 0.39
C GLU A 112 14.66 -30.68 -0.30
N LEU A 113 14.88 -30.18 -1.52
CA LEU A 113 13.85 -29.52 -2.31
C LEU A 113 13.10 -30.55 -3.17
N SER A 114 11.84 -30.25 -3.44
CA SER A 114 11.01 -31.00 -4.40
C SER A 114 10.60 -30.11 -5.57
N PRO A 115 10.58 -30.63 -6.81
CA PRO A 115 10.16 -29.86 -7.97
C PRO A 115 8.68 -29.48 -7.85
N PHE A 116 8.37 -28.23 -8.17
CA PHE A 116 6.99 -27.75 -8.19
C PHE A 116 6.22 -28.39 -9.36
N ASN A 117 5.41 -29.40 -9.05
CA ASN A 117 4.66 -30.16 -10.04
C ASN A 117 3.18 -29.74 -10.11
N ARG A 118 2.45 -30.26 -11.11
CA ARG A 118 1.03 -29.94 -11.33
C ARG A 118 0.12 -30.38 -10.17
N ALA A 119 0.50 -31.39 -9.40
CA ALA A 119 -0.27 -31.84 -8.24
C ALA A 119 -0.12 -30.85 -7.08
N LEU A 120 1.10 -30.42 -6.77
CA LEU A 120 1.40 -29.36 -5.81
C LEU A 120 0.73 -28.06 -6.21
N GLN A 121 0.80 -27.67 -7.49
CA GLN A 121 0.09 -26.50 -8.01
C GLN A 121 -1.42 -26.57 -7.72
N LYS A 122 -2.07 -27.71 -7.97
CA LYS A 122 -3.50 -27.90 -7.67
C LYS A 122 -3.79 -27.81 -6.18
N ALA A 123 -2.93 -28.39 -5.33
CA ALA A 123 -3.07 -28.32 -3.88
C ALA A 123 -2.93 -26.87 -3.39
N CYS A 124 -1.86 -26.16 -3.79
CA CYS A 124 -1.65 -24.75 -3.46
C CYS A 124 -2.83 -23.89 -3.91
N ILE A 125 -3.33 -24.05 -5.14
CA ILE A 125 -4.50 -23.28 -5.61
C ILE A 125 -5.73 -23.56 -4.73
N ARG A 126 -5.98 -24.82 -4.34
CA ARG A 126 -7.10 -25.16 -3.46
C ARG A 126 -7.02 -24.45 -2.10
N HIS A 127 -5.82 -24.36 -1.53
CA HIS A 127 -5.60 -23.72 -0.23
C HIS A 127 -5.55 -22.18 -0.32
N LEU A 128 -4.94 -21.64 -1.35
CA LEU A 128 -4.73 -20.20 -1.52
C LEU A 128 -5.94 -19.48 -2.12
N TYR A 129 -6.84 -20.18 -2.82
CA TYR A 129 -8.00 -19.56 -3.46
C TYR A 129 -9.21 -19.55 -2.50
N PRO A 130 -9.62 -18.39 -1.95
CA PRO A 130 -10.62 -18.31 -0.88
C PRO A 130 -12.00 -18.84 -1.30
N LYS A 131 -12.30 -18.88 -2.60
CA LYS A 131 -13.60 -19.36 -3.11
C LYS A 131 -13.76 -20.89 -3.05
N GLN A 132 -12.68 -21.65 -2.85
CA GLN A 132 -12.74 -23.12 -2.75
C GLN A 132 -12.58 -23.63 -1.31
N ASN A 133 -12.24 -22.76 -0.35
CA ASN A 133 -12.17 -23.14 1.05
C ASN A 133 -13.57 -23.11 1.68
N GLY A 134 -14.05 -24.28 2.13
CA GLY A 134 -15.35 -24.41 2.81
C GLY A 134 -15.48 -23.51 4.04
N LEU A 135 -14.40 -23.30 4.78
CA LEU A 135 -14.36 -22.40 5.94
C LEU A 135 -14.63 -20.93 5.53
N ALA A 136 -13.98 -20.47 4.46
CA ALA A 136 -14.19 -19.10 3.96
C ALA A 136 -15.63 -18.89 3.47
N LYS A 137 -16.25 -19.94 2.90
CA LYS A 137 -17.68 -19.91 2.54
C LYS A 137 -18.55 -19.82 3.80
N ALA A 138 -18.30 -20.65 4.81
CA ALA A 138 -19.05 -20.62 6.07
C ALA A 138 -18.96 -19.24 6.77
N LEU A 139 -17.75 -18.68 6.90
CA LEU A 139 -17.54 -17.34 7.47
C LEU A 139 -18.27 -16.24 6.69
N ARG A 140 -18.32 -16.35 5.36
CA ARG A 140 -19.09 -15.42 4.53
C ARG A 140 -20.60 -15.53 4.79
N GLU A 141 -21.15 -16.74 4.92
CA GLU A 141 -22.58 -16.91 5.22
C GLU A 141 -22.92 -16.40 6.62
N ILE A 142 -22.07 -16.62 7.62
CA ILE A 142 -22.22 -16.02 8.95
C ILE A 142 -22.27 -14.49 8.85
N GLY A 143 -21.34 -13.87 8.11
CA GLY A 143 -21.35 -12.42 7.89
C GLY A 143 -22.59 -11.90 7.14
N ARG A 144 -23.26 -12.75 6.34
CA ARG A 144 -24.54 -12.39 5.71
C ARG A 144 -25.69 -12.42 6.71
N ILE A 145 -25.70 -13.39 7.64
CA ILE A 145 -26.71 -13.46 8.71
C ILE A 145 -26.64 -12.19 9.56
N GLU A 146 -25.44 -11.83 10.03
CA GLU A 146 -25.23 -10.59 10.80
C GLU A 146 -25.69 -9.34 10.05
N ARG A 147 -25.38 -9.24 8.75
CA ARG A 147 -25.84 -8.12 7.92
C ARG A 147 -27.36 -8.09 7.82
N SER A 148 -28.02 -9.23 7.63
CA SER A 148 -29.47 -9.32 7.53
C SER A 148 -30.13 -8.90 8.84
N LEU A 149 -29.65 -9.40 9.98
CA LEU A 149 -30.14 -9.01 11.31
C LEU A 149 -29.98 -7.49 11.53
N PHE A 150 -28.80 -6.95 11.27
CA PHE A 150 -28.55 -5.51 11.38
C PHE A 150 -29.47 -4.68 10.46
N MET A 151 -29.72 -5.13 9.22
CA MET A 151 -30.65 -4.44 8.30
C MET A 151 -32.08 -4.45 8.83
N LEU A 152 -32.55 -5.58 9.38
CA LEU A 152 -33.87 -5.65 10.00
C LEU A 152 -33.99 -4.68 11.18
N ASP A 153 -32.97 -4.62 12.04
CA ASP A 153 -32.92 -3.66 13.15
C ASP A 153 -32.91 -2.21 12.63
N TRP A 154 -32.13 -1.93 11.58
CA TRP A 154 -32.05 -0.61 10.97
C TRP A 154 -33.38 -0.15 10.33
N PHE A 155 -34.16 -1.08 9.77
CA PHE A 155 -35.51 -0.80 9.27
C PHE A 155 -36.51 -0.54 10.38
N ARG A 156 -36.40 -1.25 11.51
CA ARG A 156 -37.34 -1.18 12.63
C ARG A 156 -37.07 -0.03 13.60
N ASP A 157 -35.81 0.30 13.88
CA ASP A 157 -35.43 1.32 14.87
C ASP A 157 -35.01 2.65 14.21
N PRO A 158 -35.83 3.71 14.30
CA PRO A 158 -35.47 5.04 13.82
C PRO A 158 -34.25 5.64 14.51
N SER A 159 -33.99 5.30 15.78
CA SER A 159 -32.85 5.83 16.54
C SER A 159 -31.53 5.26 16.04
N LEU A 160 -31.45 3.94 15.81
CA LEU A 160 -30.34 3.30 15.12
C LEU A 160 -30.10 3.94 13.74
N ARG A 161 -31.15 4.12 12.94
CA ARG A 161 -31.04 4.75 11.62
C ARG A 161 -30.44 6.15 11.69
N ARG A 162 -30.93 6.99 12.60
CA ARG A 162 -30.39 8.36 12.80
C ARG A 162 -28.92 8.34 13.20
N ARG A 163 -28.50 7.44 14.10
CA ARG A 163 -27.09 7.30 14.50
C ARG A 163 -26.20 6.87 13.33
N VAL A 164 -26.63 5.88 12.55
CA VAL A 164 -25.90 5.42 11.35
C VAL A 164 -25.79 6.54 10.33
N GLN A 165 -26.89 7.25 10.06
CA GLN A 165 -26.90 8.38 9.13
C GLN A 165 -25.99 9.52 9.61
N ALA A 166 -25.94 9.80 10.91
CA ALA A 166 -25.02 10.80 11.46
C ALA A 166 -23.55 10.41 11.22
N GLY A 167 -23.19 9.13 11.36
CA GLY A 167 -21.86 8.62 11.00
C GLY A 167 -21.57 8.78 9.51
N LEU A 168 -22.54 8.42 8.66
CA LEU A 168 -22.42 8.54 7.21
C LEU A 168 -22.26 10.00 6.77
N ASN A 169 -23.07 10.90 7.31
CA ASN A 169 -23.00 12.34 7.06
C ASN A 169 -21.64 12.93 7.45
N LYS A 170 -21.03 12.48 8.56
CA LYS A 170 -19.67 12.89 8.95
C LYS A 170 -18.63 12.46 7.90
N GLY A 171 -18.73 11.21 7.42
CA GLY A 171 -17.86 10.68 6.37
C GLY A 171 -18.02 11.44 5.06
N GLU A 172 -19.26 11.66 4.60
CA GLU A 172 -19.55 12.41 3.39
C GLU A 172 -19.09 13.87 3.48
N ALA A 173 -19.32 14.54 4.61
CA ALA A 173 -18.85 15.91 4.82
C ALA A 173 -17.32 16.00 4.75
N ARG A 174 -16.60 15.05 5.35
CA ARG A 174 -15.13 14.99 5.26
C ARG A 174 -14.68 14.75 3.82
N ASN A 175 -15.32 13.81 3.12
CA ASN A 175 -14.99 13.50 1.74
C ASN A 175 -15.28 14.67 0.81
N ALA A 176 -16.38 15.39 1.03
CA ALA A 176 -16.72 16.59 0.27
C ALA A 176 -15.72 17.72 0.51
N LEU A 177 -15.31 17.95 1.75
CA LEU A 177 -14.22 18.88 2.09
C LEU A 177 -12.91 18.48 1.40
N ALA A 178 -12.52 17.21 1.50
CA ALA A 178 -11.31 16.71 0.87
C ALA A 178 -11.35 16.89 -0.66
N ARG A 179 -12.49 16.62 -1.31
CA ARG A 179 -12.67 16.88 -2.75
C ARG A 179 -12.55 18.37 -3.08
N ALA A 180 -13.13 19.24 -2.25
CA ALA A 180 -13.03 20.69 -2.44
C ALA A 180 -11.59 21.21 -2.28
N VAL A 181 -10.82 20.68 -1.33
CA VAL A 181 -9.40 21.04 -1.15
C VAL A 181 -8.54 20.50 -2.30
N PHE A 182 -8.87 19.32 -2.82
CA PHE A 182 -8.04 18.64 -3.82
C PHE A 182 -8.17 19.21 -5.24
N MET A 183 -9.22 20.00 -5.54
CA MET A 183 -9.54 20.79 -6.75
C MET A 183 -9.16 20.25 -8.15
N HIS A 184 -7.93 19.85 -8.40
CA HIS A 184 -7.51 19.26 -9.67
C HIS A 184 -7.71 17.73 -9.70
N ARG A 185 -8.41 17.26 -10.74
CA ARG A 185 -8.67 15.84 -11.08
C ARG A 185 -9.65 15.09 -10.17
N LEU A 186 -10.70 15.75 -9.66
CA LEU A 186 -11.84 15.10 -9.00
C LEU A 186 -11.48 14.21 -7.77
N GLY A 187 -10.33 14.42 -7.14
CA GLY A 187 -9.87 13.57 -6.02
C GLY A 187 -9.02 12.36 -6.45
N GLU A 188 -8.67 12.23 -7.73
CA GLU A 188 -7.83 11.13 -8.20
C GLU A 188 -6.34 11.43 -8.02
N ILE A 189 -5.65 10.58 -7.26
CA ILE A 189 -4.20 10.60 -7.14
C ILE A 189 -3.62 9.78 -8.30
N ARG A 190 -3.11 10.45 -9.34
CA ARG A 190 -2.50 9.82 -10.53
C ARG A 190 -0.97 9.92 -10.57
N ASP A 191 -0.32 10.16 -9.43
CA ASP A 191 1.14 10.20 -9.38
C ASP A 191 1.71 8.80 -9.65
N ARG A 192 2.79 8.72 -10.43
CA ARG A 192 3.38 7.43 -10.86
C ARG A 192 4.06 6.67 -9.73
N GLY A 193 4.62 7.38 -8.74
CA GLY A 193 5.36 6.78 -7.62
C GLY A 193 4.51 6.68 -6.35
N LEU A 194 4.58 5.54 -5.65
CA LEU A 194 3.86 5.29 -4.40
C LEU A 194 4.16 6.34 -3.32
N GLU A 195 5.41 6.79 -3.25
CA GLU A 195 5.84 7.82 -2.30
C GLU A 195 5.14 9.17 -2.57
N ASN A 196 5.07 9.58 -3.83
CA ASN A 196 4.37 10.80 -4.24
C ASN A 196 2.86 10.73 -3.96
N GLN A 197 2.25 9.56 -4.16
CA GLN A 197 0.84 9.34 -3.79
C GLN A 197 0.64 9.49 -2.28
N SER A 198 1.57 8.95 -1.49
CA SER A 198 1.56 9.04 -0.02
C SER A 198 1.69 10.48 0.47
N TYR A 199 2.65 11.25 -0.08
CA TYR A 199 2.81 12.67 0.28
C TYR A 199 1.56 13.48 -0.04
N ARG A 200 0.94 13.25 -1.21
CA ARG A 200 -0.28 13.94 -1.60
C ARG A 200 -1.46 13.61 -0.67
N ALA A 201 -1.65 12.32 -0.34
CA ALA A 201 -2.69 11.87 0.58
C ALA A 201 -2.50 12.45 2.00
N SER A 202 -1.24 12.49 2.45
CA SER A 202 -0.86 13.06 3.75
C SER A 202 -1.11 14.57 3.80
N GLY A 203 -0.70 15.30 2.76
CA GLY A 203 -0.96 16.74 2.63
C GLY A 203 -2.45 17.08 2.61
N LEU A 204 -3.25 16.30 1.88
CA LEU A 204 -4.71 16.46 1.85
C LEU A 204 -5.32 16.24 3.24
N THR A 205 -4.87 15.20 3.95
CA THR A 205 -5.31 14.91 5.32
C THR A 205 -4.96 16.05 6.27
N LEU A 206 -3.74 16.58 6.17
CA LEU A 206 -3.25 17.69 6.97
C LEU A 206 -4.10 18.97 6.75
N LEU A 207 -4.33 19.35 5.50
CA LEU A 207 -5.14 20.54 5.18
C LEU A 207 -6.59 20.39 5.64
N THR A 208 -7.20 19.22 5.43
CA THR A 208 -8.55 18.90 5.89
C THR A 208 -8.64 19.03 7.42
N ALA A 209 -7.64 18.52 8.15
CA ALA A 209 -7.58 18.64 9.61
C ALA A 209 -7.36 20.09 10.06
N ALA A 210 -6.51 20.86 9.37
CA ALA A 210 -6.26 22.26 9.68
C ALA A 210 -7.52 23.12 9.50
N ILE A 211 -8.28 22.90 8.42
CA ILE A 211 -9.58 23.55 8.20
C ILE A 211 -10.57 23.18 9.30
N SER A 212 -10.68 21.89 9.63
CA SER A 212 -11.57 21.43 10.70
C SER A 212 -11.21 22.07 12.05
N LEU A 213 -9.92 22.18 12.37
CA LEU A 213 -9.45 22.80 13.59
C LEU A 213 -9.76 24.29 13.63
N TRP A 214 -9.49 25.02 12.53
CA TRP A 214 -9.85 26.43 12.40
C TRP A 214 -11.34 26.60 12.67
N ASN A 215 -12.18 25.83 11.96
CA ASN A 215 -13.63 25.94 12.07
C ASN A 215 -14.12 25.70 13.49
N THR A 216 -13.64 24.66 14.17
CA THR A 216 -14.01 24.40 15.58
C THR A 216 -13.74 25.63 16.46
N VAL A 217 -12.55 26.21 16.35
CA VAL A 217 -12.12 27.35 17.16
C VAL A 217 -12.90 28.64 16.85
N TYR A 218 -13.27 28.86 15.60
CA TYR A 218 -13.99 30.07 15.20
C TYR A 218 -15.52 29.95 15.32
N ILE A 219 -16.08 28.74 15.23
CA ILE A 219 -17.49 28.47 15.54
C ILE A 219 -17.76 28.77 17.01
N GLU A 220 -16.90 28.30 17.93
CA GLU A 220 -16.99 28.61 19.35
C GLU A 220 -17.01 30.13 19.60
N ARG A 221 -16.07 30.86 18.97
CA ARG A 221 -16.02 32.33 19.07
C ARG A 221 -17.25 33.03 18.49
N ALA A 222 -17.79 32.52 17.39
CA ALA A 222 -18.99 33.05 16.80
C ALA A 222 -20.18 32.89 17.75
N ILE A 223 -20.32 31.71 18.37
CA ILE A 223 -21.33 31.44 19.39
C ILE A 223 -21.18 32.39 20.59
N ASP A 224 -19.96 32.55 21.12
CA ASP A 224 -19.70 33.50 22.22
C ASP A 224 -20.04 34.93 21.85
N SER A 225 -19.74 35.35 20.62
CA SER A 225 -20.09 36.68 20.14
C SER A 225 -21.60 36.86 20.02
N LEU A 226 -22.35 35.84 19.58
CA LEU A 226 -23.81 35.87 19.52
C LEU A 226 -24.42 35.96 20.92
N LYS A 227 -23.89 35.19 21.89
CA LYS A 227 -24.30 35.25 23.31
C LYS A 227 -24.10 36.66 23.89
N ARG A 228 -22.93 37.27 23.66
CA ARG A 228 -22.65 38.64 24.14
C ARG A 228 -23.56 39.70 23.52
N LYS A 229 -24.00 39.50 22.27
CA LYS A 229 -24.94 40.40 21.59
C LYS A 229 -26.40 40.17 21.98
N GLY A 230 -26.70 39.16 22.80
CA GLY A 230 -28.07 38.83 23.21
C GLY A 230 -28.96 38.33 22.07
N ILE A 231 -28.37 37.83 20.97
CA ILE A 231 -29.15 37.30 19.84
C ILE A 231 -29.68 35.92 20.24
N PRO A 232 -31.01 35.67 20.23
CA PRO A 232 -31.55 34.37 20.61
C PRO A 232 -31.21 33.31 19.55
N PHE A 233 -30.74 32.16 19.99
CA PHE A 233 -30.54 30.97 19.16
C PHE A 233 -30.86 29.71 19.97
N ASN A 234 -31.13 28.60 19.28
CA ASN A 234 -31.44 27.33 19.91
C ASN A 234 -30.16 26.59 20.30
N ASP A 235 -29.87 26.50 21.60
CA ASP A 235 -28.70 25.78 22.15
C ASP A 235 -28.65 24.30 21.74
N GLN A 236 -29.80 23.65 21.52
CA GLN A 236 -29.85 22.24 21.10
C GLN A 236 -29.21 22.04 19.71
N LEU A 237 -29.32 23.05 18.83
CA LEU A 237 -28.77 22.98 17.47
C LEU A 237 -27.24 23.06 17.43
N ILE A 238 -26.59 23.57 18.49
CA ILE A 238 -25.13 23.62 18.58
C ILE A 238 -24.54 22.22 18.46
N SER A 239 -25.19 21.23 19.07
CA SER A 239 -24.76 19.82 19.05
C SER A 239 -24.76 19.20 17.63
N HIS A 240 -25.46 19.84 16.69
CA HIS A 240 -25.58 19.41 15.30
C HIS A 240 -24.65 20.18 14.35
N LEU A 241 -23.87 21.15 14.83
CA LEU A 241 -22.91 21.87 14.02
C LEU A 241 -21.74 20.97 13.62
N SER A 242 -21.37 21.02 12.34
CA SER A 242 -20.21 20.31 11.81
C SER A 242 -19.06 21.29 11.58
N PRO A 243 -17.84 21.01 12.08
CA PRO A 243 -16.66 21.83 11.79
C PRO A 243 -16.12 21.60 10.37
N LEU A 244 -16.79 20.78 9.55
CA LEU A 244 -16.33 20.41 8.22
C LEU A 244 -16.86 21.31 7.11
N GLY A 245 -17.53 22.44 7.38
CA GLY A 245 -17.95 23.37 6.33
C GLY A 245 -16.77 24.17 5.73
N TRP A 246 -16.81 24.48 4.43
CA TRP A 246 -15.71 25.21 3.74
C TRP A 246 -16.14 26.38 2.87
N GLU A 247 -17.43 26.68 2.77
CA GLU A 247 -17.94 27.74 1.89
C GLU A 247 -17.39 29.13 2.25
N HIS A 248 -17.00 29.35 3.51
CA HIS A 248 -16.39 30.60 3.97
C HIS A 248 -14.88 30.71 3.72
N ILE A 249 -14.24 29.62 3.26
CA ILE A 249 -12.80 29.52 3.01
C ILE A 249 -12.58 29.65 1.51
N ASN A 250 -11.72 30.61 1.12
CA ASN A 250 -11.30 30.70 -0.26
C ASN A 250 -10.26 29.61 -0.56
N LEU A 251 -10.64 28.61 -1.35
CA LEU A 251 -9.77 27.51 -1.78
C LEU A 251 -9.09 27.80 -3.14
N SER A 252 -9.56 28.79 -3.88
CA SER A 252 -9.10 29.11 -5.25
C SER A 252 -8.81 30.60 -5.45
N GLY A 253 -7.81 30.93 -6.25
CA GLY A 253 -7.43 32.30 -6.58
C GLY A 253 -6.22 32.81 -5.79
N ASP A 254 -6.03 34.12 -5.78
CA ASP A 254 -4.80 34.73 -5.30
C ASP A 254 -4.79 34.91 -3.78
N TYR A 255 -3.76 34.34 -3.15
CA TYR A 255 -3.53 34.49 -1.72
C TYR A 255 -2.59 35.66 -1.46
N VAL A 256 -3.15 36.79 -1.02
CA VAL A 256 -2.36 37.97 -0.63
C VAL A 256 -1.95 37.85 0.84
N TRP A 257 -0.68 37.49 1.07
CA TRP A 257 -0.09 37.40 2.40
C TRP A 257 0.42 38.77 2.85
N ARG A 258 -0.32 39.44 3.72
CA ARG A 258 0.19 40.66 4.38
C ARG A 258 1.16 40.27 5.49
N THR A 259 2.46 40.38 5.24
CA THR A 259 3.56 40.03 6.15
C THR A 259 3.57 40.80 7.48
N ASN A 260 2.81 41.90 7.58
CA ASN A 260 2.79 42.78 8.76
C ASN A 260 1.75 42.38 9.84
N LEU A 261 0.91 41.38 9.60
CA LEU A 261 -0.10 40.94 10.58
C LEU A 261 0.43 39.75 11.42
N LYS A 262 1.38 40.02 12.33
CA LYS A 262 1.70 39.07 13.40
C LYS A 262 0.59 39.14 14.45
N LEU A 263 -0.34 38.19 14.41
CA LEU A 263 -1.26 37.98 15.52
C LEU A 263 -0.42 37.59 16.75
N GLY A 264 -0.54 38.33 17.85
CA GLY A 264 0.13 37.96 19.10
C GLY A 264 -0.31 36.59 19.60
N GLN A 265 0.49 35.93 20.45
CA GLN A 265 0.11 34.64 21.04
C GLN A 265 -1.28 34.72 21.69
N GLY A 266 -2.15 33.77 21.38
CA GLY A 266 -3.54 33.73 21.88
C GLY A 266 -4.49 34.77 21.27
N LYS A 267 -4.06 35.58 20.29
CA LYS A 267 -4.93 36.51 19.56
C LYS A 267 -5.47 35.86 18.28
N TYR A 268 -6.75 36.10 18.02
CA TYR A 268 -7.47 35.53 16.88
C TYR A 268 -7.85 36.64 15.91
N ARG A 269 -8.15 36.29 14.66
CA ARG A 269 -8.69 37.25 13.69
C ARG A 269 -10.09 37.66 14.13
N SER A 270 -10.44 38.92 13.91
CA SER A 270 -11.79 39.41 14.15
C SER A 270 -12.81 38.64 13.30
N LEU A 271 -13.98 38.38 13.86
CA LEU A 271 -15.10 37.80 13.13
C LEU A 271 -15.56 38.77 12.04
N ARG A 272 -15.99 38.24 10.89
CA ARG A 272 -16.59 39.03 9.82
C ARG A 272 -17.95 39.57 10.30
N SER A 273 -18.27 40.82 9.96
CA SER A 273 -19.63 41.33 10.12
C SER A 273 -20.53 40.68 9.08
N VAL A 274 -21.60 40.06 9.52
CA VAL A 274 -22.63 39.46 8.66
C VAL A 274 -23.94 40.16 8.95
N ASP A 275 -24.64 40.56 7.90
CA ASP A 275 -25.98 41.12 8.05
C ASP A 275 -26.95 39.99 8.41
N SER A 276 -27.43 40.01 9.65
CA SER A 276 -28.38 39.02 10.18
C SER A 276 -29.74 39.03 9.45
N SER A 277 -30.06 40.11 8.71
CA SER A 277 -31.29 40.22 7.95
C SER A 277 -31.40 39.16 6.84
N LEU A 278 -30.27 38.76 6.25
CA LEU A 278 -30.18 37.79 5.15
C LEU A 278 -30.54 36.36 5.56
N TYR A 279 -30.55 36.06 6.86
CA TYR A 279 -30.76 34.71 7.41
C TYR A 279 -32.07 34.56 8.20
N LYS A 280 -32.85 35.65 8.35
CA LYS A 280 -34.24 35.51 8.82
C LYS A 280 -35.03 34.84 7.70
N LYS A 281 -35.31 33.54 7.84
CA LYS A 281 -36.44 32.95 7.10
C LYS A 281 -37.67 33.80 7.42
N GLN A 282 -38.30 34.35 6.39
CA GLN A 282 -39.65 34.91 6.53
C GLN A 282 -40.51 33.82 7.18
N ALA A 283 -41.09 34.18 8.33
CA ALA A 283 -41.94 33.30 9.12
C ALA A 283 -43.20 32.91 8.34
#